data_AF-A0A2N7YTW3-F1
#
_entry.id   AF-A0A2N7YTW3-F1
#
_cell.length_a   1.000
_cell.length_b   1.000
_cell.length_c   1.000
_cell.angle_alpha   90.00
_cell.angle_beta   90.00
_cell.angle_gamma   90.00
#
_symmetry.space_group_name_H-M   'P 1'
#
loop_
_entity.id
_entity.type
_entity.pdbx_description
1 polymer ?
#
loop_
_entity_poly.entity_id
_entity_poly.type
_entity_poly.pdbx_seq_one_letter_code
_entity_poly.pdbx_strand_id
1 'polypeptide(L)'
;MTSVNQFWRRARLPLAVSLASTLAGPAFGVSFNIGEIEGNFDSSLSVGASWSTAKANRDLIGVNNGGKGLSQTSDDGHLNFKRGETFSKIFKGIHDLELKYGDTGVFVRGKYWYDFELKDENREFKDISDKGRPMGARSSGGEILDAFIYHNYSIADEPGSARFGKQVVSWGESTFIGGGINSINPIDVAAFRRPGAEIKEGLIPVNMFYVSQTLTENLSAEGFYQLDWEKTVTDNCGTFFSQADVITGGCNDNLRLLSKRSVITAGGGLPLMNQFGVNINEEGVLVKRGSDRDARDGGQFGVAMHYNFEPLDTEFGAYFMNYHSRAPIFSAKGASAATYAAANALTFTPASSLRPLIVAGNSSYFVEYPEDIRLYGLSFSTTLPTGTAWSGEISYRPNAPVQLNTTDILYAGVTPLIGLNGASPLKGAAGQDLNGYRRKEITQLQTTFTHFFDQVMGASRLTLVGEVGLTHVGGLESSSKARYGRDPVFGPGEGPLCATLNAGTIAGAGAGTDRSNLTANCNNDGFTTANSWGYRGRAIWEYPDVFAGVNLKPNVAWSHDVSGYSPGPGGNFEEGRKAVSLGLDAEYQNTYTASLAYTNFFGGKYSTVDDRDFIALSVGANF
;
A
#
# COMPACT_ATOMS: atom_id res chain seq x y z
N MET A 1 36.15 9.71 33.59
CA MET A 1 36.05 8.28 33.95
C MET A 1 34.57 7.95 33.89
N THR A 2 34.03 7.06 33.06
CA THR A 2 34.55 5.79 32.51
C THR A 2 34.09 5.61 31.07
N SER A 3 35.06 5.32 30.20
CA SER A 3 34.87 4.83 28.84
C SER A 3 34.15 3.48 28.88
N VAL A 4 32.96 3.39 28.29
CA VAL A 4 32.28 2.10 28.06
C VAL A 4 32.67 1.63 26.65
N ASN A 5 33.43 0.55 26.62
CA ASN A 5 34.07 -0.04 25.44
C ASN A 5 33.14 -0.20 24.22
N GLN A 6 33.55 0.40 23.09
CA GLN A 6 32.95 0.25 21.75
C GLN A 6 32.94 -1.21 21.22
N PHE A 7 33.63 -2.13 21.90
CA PHE A 7 33.73 -3.54 21.49
C PHE A 7 32.42 -4.33 21.67
N TRP A 8 31.56 -3.92 22.61
CA TRP A 8 30.32 -4.67 22.93
C TRP A 8 29.15 -4.41 21.97
N ARG A 9 29.21 -3.37 21.13
CA ARG A 9 28.17 -3.09 20.12
C ARG A 9 28.32 -3.94 18.85
N ARG A 10 29.51 -4.46 18.56
CA ARG A 10 29.79 -5.29 17.36
C ARG A 10 29.56 -6.78 17.57
N ALA A 11 29.30 -7.24 18.80
CA ALA A 11 29.15 -8.66 19.12
C ALA A 11 27.71 -9.21 18.91
N ARG A 12 26.69 -8.36 18.71
CA ARG A 12 25.30 -8.82 18.54
C ARG A 12 25.02 -9.43 17.16
N LEU A 13 25.60 -8.87 16.10
CA LEU A 13 25.47 -9.41 14.74
C LEU A 13 26.16 -10.78 14.59
N PRO A 14 27.43 -10.96 15.04
CA PRO A 14 28.10 -12.25 15.00
C PRO A 14 27.44 -13.30 15.90
N LEU A 15 26.86 -12.92 17.05
CA LEU A 15 26.13 -13.87 17.90
C LEU A 15 24.80 -14.32 17.27
N ALA A 16 24.09 -13.43 16.56
CA ALA A 16 22.89 -13.80 15.82
C ALA A 16 23.22 -14.73 14.63
N VAL A 17 24.31 -14.43 13.92
CA VAL A 17 24.84 -15.28 12.82
C VAL A 17 25.42 -16.61 13.36
N SER A 18 26.03 -16.61 14.55
CA SER A 18 26.53 -17.84 15.19
C SER A 18 25.40 -18.71 15.74
N LEU A 19 24.32 -18.12 16.27
CA LEU A 19 23.13 -18.88 16.67
C LEU A 19 22.45 -19.55 15.47
N ALA A 20 22.37 -18.82 14.33
CA ALA A 20 21.83 -19.34 13.08
C ALA A 20 22.67 -20.50 12.50
N SER A 21 23.99 -20.50 12.71
CA SER A 21 24.88 -21.58 12.25
C SER A 21 24.94 -22.78 13.20
N THR A 22 24.64 -22.60 14.50
CA THR A 22 24.53 -23.72 15.46
C THR A 22 23.15 -24.40 15.49
N LEU A 23 22.15 -23.83 14.82
CA LEU A 23 20.81 -24.40 14.65
C LEU A 23 20.60 -25.05 13.26
N ALA A 24 21.67 -25.31 12.51
CA ALA A 24 21.64 -26.13 11.29
C ALA A 24 21.42 -27.63 11.60
N GLY A 25 20.41 -27.94 12.42
CA GLY A 25 19.79 -29.25 12.43
C GLY A 25 19.02 -29.46 11.12
N PRO A 26 18.77 -30.71 10.72
CA PRO A 26 17.90 -30.96 9.58
C PRO A 26 16.51 -30.40 9.92
N ALA A 27 16.13 -29.41 9.14
CA ALA A 27 14.87 -28.75 9.24
C ALA A 27 13.85 -29.69 8.56
N PHE A 28 13.07 -30.43 9.35
CA PHE A 28 12.05 -31.36 8.86
C PHE A 28 10.63 -30.86 9.15
N GLY A 29 9.79 -30.86 8.11
CA GLY A 29 8.33 -30.80 8.24
C GLY A 29 7.87 -31.95 9.10
N VAL A 30 7.09 -31.66 10.15
CA VAL A 30 6.64 -32.70 11.07
C VAL A 30 5.25 -33.12 10.66
N SER A 31 5.18 -34.19 9.88
CA SER A 31 3.94 -34.95 9.73
C SER A 31 3.81 -35.94 10.89
N PHE A 32 2.66 -35.98 11.54
CA PHE A 32 2.41 -36.83 12.70
C PHE A 32 0.99 -37.38 12.67
N ASN A 33 0.78 -38.53 13.32
CA ASN A 33 -0.54 -39.14 13.45
C ASN A 33 -0.90 -39.26 14.94
N ILE A 34 -2.08 -38.78 15.33
CA ILE A 34 -2.64 -38.96 16.67
C ILE A 34 -3.94 -39.76 16.52
N GLY A 35 -3.82 -41.09 16.58
CA GLY A 35 -4.94 -41.98 16.27
C GLY A 35 -5.31 -41.88 14.79
N GLU A 36 -6.53 -41.44 14.51
CA GLU A 36 -7.07 -41.22 13.15
C GLU A 36 -6.85 -39.79 12.63
N ILE A 37 -6.24 -38.91 13.44
CA ILE A 37 -5.92 -37.53 13.04
C ILE A 37 -4.56 -37.52 12.36
N GLU A 38 -4.55 -37.11 11.09
CA GLU A 38 -3.34 -36.79 10.31
C GLU A 38 -2.98 -35.32 10.54
N GLY A 39 -1.77 -35.05 11.02
CA GLY A 39 -1.29 -33.70 11.28
C GLY A 39 -0.07 -33.36 10.42
N ASN A 40 -0.03 -32.15 9.90
CA ASN A 40 1.17 -31.59 9.27
C ASN A 40 1.52 -30.24 9.89
N PHE A 41 2.82 -30.02 10.16
CA PHE A 41 3.34 -28.77 10.65
C PHE A 41 4.53 -28.32 9.83
N ASP A 42 4.34 -27.26 9.05
CA ASP A 42 5.34 -26.65 8.19
C ASP A 42 5.78 -25.30 8.77
N SER A 43 7.06 -24.97 8.63
CA SER A 43 7.69 -23.76 9.14
C SER A 43 8.60 -23.12 8.10
N SER A 44 8.43 -21.81 7.90
CA SER A 44 9.34 -20.96 7.13
C SER A 44 9.95 -19.93 8.07
N LEU A 45 11.28 -19.91 8.18
CA LEU A 45 12.02 -18.91 8.92
C LEU A 45 12.92 -18.13 7.97
N SER A 46 13.04 -16.82 8.15
CA SER A 46 14.02 -16.04 7.38
C SER A 46 14.54 -14.82 8.12
N VAL A 47 15.74 -14.43 7.72
CA VAL A 47 16.41 -13.19 8.11
C VAL A 47 16.73 -12.40 6.85
N GLY A 48 16.58 -11.09 6.91
CA GLY A 48 16.91 -10.24 5.78
C GLY A 48 17.19 -8.80 6.17
N ALA A 49 17.78 -8.07 5.24
CA ALA A 49 18.04 -6.66 5.40
C ALA A 49 17.92 -5.94 4.06
N SER A 50 17.56 -4.66 4.11
CA SER A 50 17.50 -3.79 2.94
C SER A 50 18.24 -2.49 3.18
N TRP A 51 18.87 -1.97 2.12
CA TRP A 51 19.66 -0.75 2.10
C TRP A 51 19.16 0.21 1.04
N SER A 52 19.04 1.49 1.39
CA SER A 52 18.75 2.55 0.42
C SER A 52 19.98 2.80 -0.46
N THR A 53 19.79 3.00 -1.76
CA THR A 53 20.87 3.30 -2.71
C THR A 53 20.73 4.65 -3.42
N ALA A 54 19.57 5.29 -3.31
CA ALA A 54 19.31 6.63 -3.83
C ALA A 54 19.49 7.71 -2.75
N LYS A 55 19.79 8.94 -3.18
CA LYS A 55 19.76 10.11 -2.30
C LYS A 55 18.34 10.65 -2.27
N ALA A 56 17.89 11.13 -1.11
CA ALA A 56 16.58 11.77 -0.98
C ALA A 56 16.39 12.89 -2.01
N ASN A 57 15.26 12.86 -2.71
CA ASN A 57 14.87 13.88 -3.68
C ASN A 57 14.32 15.10 -2.93
N ARG A 58 14.99 16.24 -3.06
CA ARG A 58 14.57 17.48 -2.40
C ARG A 58 13.22 18.00 -2.90
N ASP A 59 12.78 17.61 -4.10
CA ASP A 59 11.46 17.97 -4.62
C ASP A 59 10.33 17.22 -3.89
N LEU A 60 10.64 16.10 -3.23
CA LEU A 60 9.69 15.30 -2.44
C LEU A 60 9.74 15.62 -0.93
N ILE A 61 10.62 16.52 -0.50
CA ILE A 61 10.69 16.99 0.88
C ILE A 61 9.96 18.33 0.99
N GLY A 62 9.10 18.48 1.98
CA GLY A 62 8.36 19.72 2.21
C GLY A 62 9.28 20.92 2.44
N VAL A 63 8.86 22.10 2.01
CA VAL A 63 9.60 23.36 2.25
C VAL A 63 9.82 23.61 3.74
N ASN A 64 8.89 23.18 4.59
CA ASN A 64 9.07 23.24 6.04
C ASN A 64 10.17 22.30 6.55
N ASN A 65 10.53 21.25 5.82
CA ASN A 65 11.64 20.37 6.19
C ASN A 65 12.92 20.66 5.37
N GLY A 66 12.97 21.81 4.68
CA GLY A 66 14.16 22.28 3.95
C GLY A 66 14.26 21.74 2.51
N GLY A 67 13.21 21.08 2.01
CA GLY A 67 13.08 20.69 0.61
C GLY A 67 12.42 21.76 -0.26
N LYS A 68 11.81 21.32 -1.35
CA LYS A 68 11.14 22.16 -2.35
C LYS A 68 9.66 21.77 -2.55
N GLY A 69 9.24 20.64 -1.99
CA GLY A 69 7.87 20.17 -2.00
C GLY A 69 6.91 21.10 -1.24
N LEU A 70 5.66 21.16 -1.66
CA LEU A 70 4.65 22.06 -1.09
C LEU A 70 3.84 21.43 0.06
N SER A 71 4.23 20.23 0.50
CA SER A 71 3.67 19.52 1.64
C SER A 71 4.75 18.65 2.31
N GLN A 72 4.58 18.41 3.61
CA GLN A 72 5.42 17.59 4.50
C GLN A 72 4.63 16.37 5.02
N THR A 73 3.55 16.01 4.34
CA THR A 73 2.64 14.94 4.76
C THR A 73 3.03 13.57 4.22
N SER A 74 4.14 13.50 3.51
CA SER A 74 4.67 12.33 2.82
C SER A 74 6.20 12.33 2.79
N ASP A 75 6.87 13.18 3.59
CA ASP A 75 8.33 13.36 3.54
C ASP A 75 9.09 12.72 4.71
N ASP A 76 8.41 12.15 5.73
CA ASP A 76 9.08 11.57 6.90
C ASP A 76 10.04 10.44 6.47
N GLY A 77 9.58 9.57 5.57
CA GLY A 77 10.38 8.48 5.01
C GLY A 77 11.55 8.94 4.14
N HIS A 78 11.46 10.14 3.54
CA HIS A 78 12.54 10.75 2.76
C HIS A 78 13.65 11.31 3.66
N LEU A 79 13.28 11.78 4.85
CA LEU A 79 14.20 12.38 5.82
C LEU A 79 14.82 11.34 6.79
N ASN A 80 14.15 10.20 6.98
CA ASN A 80 14.59 9.18 7.94
C ASN A 80 15.71 8.25 7.47
N PHE A 81 15.94 8.14 6.15
CA PHE A 81 16.90 7.17 5.60
C PHE A 81 17.78 7.82 4.55
N LYS A 82 19.10 7.71 4.73
CA LYS A 82 20.08 8.15 3.73
C LYS A 82 20.52 7.01 2.86
N ARG A 83 21.07 7.39 1.70
CA ARG A 83 21.81 6.49 0.82
C ARG A 83 22.88 5.72 1.59
N GLY A 84 22.86 4.40 1.47
CA GLY A 84 23.79 3.47 2.08
C GLY A 84 23.38 3.00 3.48
N GLU A 85 22.33 3.58 4.06
CA GLU A 85 21.80 3.14 5.34
C GLU A 85 20.80 1.99 5.17
N THR A 86 20.74 1.15 6.20
CA THR A 86 19.71 0.12 6.31
C THR A 86 18.37 0.76 6.63
N PHE A 87 17.31 0.29 5.98
CA PHE A 87 15.95 0.67 6.36
C PHE A 87 15.11 -0.49 6.87
N SER A 88 15.64 -1.71 6.82
CA SER A 88 15.03 -2.89 7.42
C SER A 88 16.13 -3.88 7.78
N LYS A 89 16.03 -4.49 8.96
CA LYS A 89 16.84 -5.62 9.44
C LYS A 89 15.87 -6.58 10.12
N ILE A 90 15.27 -7.48 9.36
CA ILE A 90 14.11 -8.25 9.82
C ILE A 90 14.46 -9.71 10.08
N PHE A 91 13.86 -10.25 11.14
CA PHE A 91 13.64 -11.68 11.32
C PHE A 91 12.14 -11.96 11.24
N LYS A 92 11.76 -13.02 10.54
CA LYS A 92 10.36 -13.45 10.45
C LYS A 92 10.23 -14.98 10.48
N GLY A 93 9.08 -15.43 10.96
CA GLY A 93 8.69 -16.82 10.96
C GLY A 93 7.22 -16.99 10.64
N ILE A 94 6.90 -18.04 9.87
CA ILE A 94 5.54 -18.43 9.50
C ILE A 94 5.41 -19.91 9.79
N HIS A 95 4.30 -20.30 10.40
CA HIS A 95 4.00 -21.68 10.76
C HIS A 95 2.60 -22.05 10.30
N ASP A 96 2.49 -23.17 9.60
CA ASP A 96 1.26 -23.71 9.08
C ASP A 96 0.99 -25.04 9.80
N LEU A 97 -0.16 -25.16 10.46
CA LEU A 97 -0.64 -26.38 11.11
C LEU A 97 -1.92 -26.84 10.41
N GLU A 98 -1.91 -28.06 9.89
CA GLU A 98 -3.10 -28.74 9.40
C GLU A 98 -3.36 -29.98 10.25
N LEU A 99 -4.62 -30.17 10.66
CA LEU A 99 -5.11 -31.38 11.32
C LEU A 99 -6.31 -31.91 10.53
N LYS A 100 -6.24 -33.14 10.06
CA LYS A 100 -7.27 -33.78 9.24
C LYS A 100 -7.81 -35.03 9.90
N TYR A 101 -9.13 -35.21 9.84
CA TYR A 101 -9.86 -36.38 10.28
C TYR A 101 -10.93 -36.73 9.24
N GLY A 102 -10.67 -37.77 8.44
CA GLY A 102 -11.52 -38.13 7.30
C GLY A 102 -11.63 -36.97 6.31
N ASP A 103 -12.87 -36.52 6.04
CA ASP A 103 -13.17 -35.42 5.12
C ASP A 103 -13.19 -34.04 5.79
N THR A 104 -12.91 -33.95 7.09
CA THR A 104 -12.90 -32.69 7.84
C THR A 104 -11.48 -32.34 8.25
N GLY A 105 -11.11 -31.06 8.18
CA GLY A 105 -9.83 -30.60 8.67
C GLY A 105 -9.87 -29.20 9.26
N VAL A 106 -8.85 -28.89 10.05
CA VAL A 106 -8.61 -27.58 10.65
C VAL A 106 -7.26 -27.09 10.16
N PHE A 107 -7.22 -25.86 9.66
CA PHE A 107 -6.02 -25.19 9.22
C PHE A 107 -5.77 -23.93 10.05
N VAL A 108 -4.54 -23.78 10.56
CA VAL A 108 -4.10 -22.59 11.29
C VAL A 108 -2.75 -22.13 10.76
N ARG A 109 -2.64 -20.85 10.43
CA ARG A 109 -1.38 -20.20 10.04
C ARG A 109 -1.08 -19.03 10.97
N GLY A 110 0.12 -19.03 11.55
CA GLY A 110 0.63 -17.93 12.35
C GLY A 110 1.88 -17.32 11.73
N LYS A 111 2.01 -15.99 11.79
CA LYS A 111 3.27 -15.31 11.48
C LYS A 111 3.74 -14.43 12.62
N TYR A 112 5.04 -14.22 12.73
CA TYR A 112 5.66 -13.22 13.59
C TYR A 112 6.86 -12.59 12.91
N TRP A 113 7.22 -11.38 13.34
CA TRP A 113 8.35 -10.65 12.83
C TRP A 113 8.94 -9.68 13.85
N TYR A 114 10.21 -9.35 13.65
CA TYR A 114 10.93 -8.33 14.41
C TYR A 114 11.93 -7.62 13.50
N ASP A 115 11.74 -6.34 13.26
CA ASP A 115 12.66 -5.49 12.50
C ASP A 115 13.55 -4.67 13.46
N PHE A 116 14.81 -5.08 13.60
CA PHE A 116 15.78 -4.44 14.48
C PHE A 116 16.08 -2.98 14.08
N GLU A 117 16.06 -2.68 12.78
CA GLU A 117 16.31 -1.32 12.27
C GLU A 117 15.20 -0.36 12.69
N LEU A 118 13.94 -0.81 12.54
CA LEU A 118 12.76 0.01 12.78
C LEU A 118 12.30 -0.01 14.24
N LYS A 119 12.75 -0.99 15.04
CA LYS A 119 12.32 -1.18 16.43
C LYS A 119 13.31 -0.64 17.45
N ASP A 120 14.60 -0.84 17.22
CA ASP A 120 15.65 -0.61 18.24
C ASP A 120 16.57 0.58 17.92
N GLU A 121 16.62 1.02 16.67
CA GLU A 121 17.52 2.09 16.23
C GLU A 121 16.78 3.41 16.02
N ASN A 122 17.38 4.52 16.48
CA ASN A 122 16.81 5.86 16.33
C ASN A 122 16.89 6.33 14.87
N ARG A 123 15.95 7.20 14.47
CA ARG A 123 15.93 7.83 13.15
C ARG A 123 16.47 9.26 13.20
N GLU A 124 16.93 9.75 12.05
CA GLU A 124 17.44 11.12 11.94
C GLU A 124 16.37 12.19 12.11
N PHE A 125 15.17 11.94 11.61
CA PHE A 125 14.08 12.92 11.64
C PHE A 125 13.02 12.56 12.68
N LYS A 126 12.34 11.42 12.54
CA LYS A 126 11.30 10.96 13.47
C LYS A 126 11.40 9.46 13.72
N ASP A 127 11.49 9.10 15.00
CA ASP A 127 11.48 7.69 15.41
C ASP A 127 10.17 7.00 15.02
N ILE A 128 10.29 5.75 14.59
CA ILE A 128 9.16 4.92 14.17
C ILE A 128 8.58 4.25 15.41
N SER A 129 7.27 4.39 15.59
CA SER A 129 6.56 3.90 16.78
C SER A 129 5.51 2.87 16.43
N ASP A 130 5.45 1.81 17.22
CA ASP A 130 4.40 0.77 17.18
C ASP A 130 3.13 1.20 17.94
N LYS A 131 3.20 2.27 18.73
CA LYS A 131 2.10 2.69 19.60
C LYS A 131 0.91 3.18 18.77
N GLY A 132 -0.24 2.54 18.94
CA GLY A 132 -1.47 2.90 18.24
C GLY A 132 -1.50 2.51 16.76
N ARG A 133 -0.53 1.69 16.29
CA ARG A 133 -0.50 1.18 14.92
C ARG A 133 -1.33 -0.09 14.74
N PRO A 134 -1.94 -0.30 13.56
CA PRO A 134 -2.41 -1.63 13.13
C PRO A 134 -1.29 -2.66 13.25
N MET A 135 -1.61 -3.92 13.55
CA MET A 135 -0.62 -4.97 13.83
C MET A 135 0.38 -5.10 12.67
N GLY A 136 -0.08 -5.34 11.44
CA GLY A 136 0.79 -5.47 10.25
C GLY A 136 1.73 -4.28 9.98
N ALA A 137 1.37 -3.06 10.41
CA ALA A 137 2.20 -1.86 10.22
C ALA A 137 3.31 -1.70 11.28
N ARG A 138 3.32 -2.50 12.35
CA ARG A 138 4.32 -2.40 13.42
C ARG A 138 5.68 -2.94 12.96
N SER A 139 6.75 -2.38 13.52
CA SER A 139 8.13 -2.86 13.37
C SER A 139 8.33 -4.26 13.97
N SER A 140 7.47 -4.68 14.90
CA SER A 140 7.50 -6.00 15.51
C SER A 140 6.13 -6.52 15.93
N GLY A 141 5.95 -7.83 15.91
CA GLY A 141 4.87 -8.56 16.57
C GLY A 141 4.47 -9.84 15.85
N GLY A 142 3.21 -10.25 15.97
CA GLY A 142 2.73 -11.48 15.35
C GLY A 142 1.20 -11.53 15.27
N GLU A 143 0.72 -12.33 14.34
CA GLU A 143 -0.71 -12.48 14.04
C GLU A 143 -1.04 -13.88 13.53
N ILE A 144 -2.25 -14.32 13.84
CA ILE A 144 -2.85 -15.48 13.17
C ILE A 144 -3.40 -14.97 11.83
N LEU A 145 -2.87 -15.52 10.75
CA LEU A 145 -3.32 -15.25 9.41
C LEU A 145 -4.60 -16.06 9.17
N ASP A 146 -4.46 -17.34 8.89
CA ASP A 146 -5.57 -18.25 8.60
C ASP A 146 -5.93 -19.06 9.85
N ALA A 147 -7.22 -19.29 10.06
CA ALA A 147 -7.76 -20.15 11.11
C ALA A 147 -9.18 -20.56 10.71
N PHE A 148 -9.31 -21.71 10.05
CA PHE A 148 -10.60 -22.18 9.55
C PHE A 148 -10.75 -23.69 9.69
N ILE A 149 -12.00 -24.12 9.76
CA ILE A 149 -12.40 -25.52 9.60
C ILE A 149 -12.92 -25.70 8.18
N TYR A 150 -12.61 -26.84 7.56
CA TYR A 150 -13.13 -27.23 6.27
C TYR A 150 -13.76 -28.62 6.35
N HIS A 151 -14.76 -28.85 5.49
CA HIS A 151 -15.38 -30.16 5.30
C HIS A 151 -15.59 -30.39 3.80
N ASN A 152 -15.02 -31.48 3.30
CA ASN A 152 -15.24 -31.94 1.94
C ASN A 152 -16.44 -32.88 1.93
N TYR A 153 -17.27 -32.78 0.90
CA TYR A 153 -18.48 -33.57 0.77
C TYR A 153 -18.73 -33.88 -0.70
N SER A 154 -19.73 -34.71 -0.97
CA SER A 154 -20.18 -34.99 -2.33
C SER A 154 -21.69 -34.88 -2.42
N ILE A 155 -22.19 -34.22 -3.48
CA ILE A 155 -23.61 -34.12 -3.81
C ILE A 155 -23.78 -34.66 -5.22
N ALA A 156 -24.61 -35.69 -5.40
CA ALA A 156 -24.81 -36.35 -6.70
C ALA A 156 -23.50 -36.81 -7.35
N ASP A 157 -22.60 -37.40 -6.56
CA ASP A 157 -21.26 -37.86 -6.94
C ASP A 157 -20.27 -36.75 -7.36
N GLU A 158 -20.69 -35.47 -7.31
CA GLU A 158 -19.84 -34.32 -7.58
C GLU A 158 -19.21 -33.75 -6.29
N PRO A 159 -17.90 -33.46 -6.27
CA PRO A 159 -17.22 -32.98 -5.07
C PRO A 159 -17.61 -31.54 -4.72
N GLY A 160 -17.65 -31.27 -3.42
CA GLY A 160 -17.84 -29.94 -2.85
C GLY A 160 -17.00 -29.74 -1.59
N SER A 161 -16.82 -28.48 -1.21
CA SER A 161 -16.09 -28.10 0.00
C SER A 161 -16.76 -26.91 0.67
N ALA A 162 -16.89 -26.97 1.99
CA ALA A 162 -17.35 -25.86 2.83
C ALA A 162 -16.25 -25.48 3.81
N ARG A 163 -16.03 -24.17 3.98
CA ARG A 163 -15.03 -23.61 4.89
C ARG A 163 -15.66 -22.54 5.77
N PHE A 164 -15.29 -22.54 7.05
CA PHE A 164 -15.74 -21.56 8.01
C PHE A 164 -14.59 -21.09 8.89
N GLY A 165 -14.41 -19.78 8.97
CA GLY A 165 -13.37 -19.15 9.79
C GLY A 165 -12.57 -18.12 9.01
N LYS A 166 -11.41 -17.77 9.54
CA LYS A 166 -10.52 -16.75 9.01
C LYS A 166 -9.69 -17.32 7.86
N GLN A 167 -9.90 -16.84 6.64
CA GLN A 167 -9.30 -17.42 5.44
C GLN A 167 -9.12 -16.38 4.32
N VAL A 168 -8.26 -16.71 3.36
CA VAL A 168 -8.08 -15.97 2.11
C VAL A 168 -8.83 -16.66 0.98
N VAL A 169 -9.61 -15.91 0.21
CA VAL A 169 -10.28 -16.41 -1.01
C VAL A 169 -9.84 -15.56 -2.19
N SER A 170 -9.13 -16.14 -3.14
CA SER A 170 -8.63 -15.44 -4.33
C SER A 170 -9.44 -15.81 -5.56
N TRP A 171 -9.99 -14.82 -6.24
CA TRP A 171 -10.69 -14.95 -7.52
C TRP A 171 -10.01 -14.12 -8.60
N GLY A 172 -10.15 -14.53 -9.87
CA GLY A 172 -9.56 -13.85 -11.02
C GLY A 172 -8.22 -14.43 -11.48
N GLU A 173 -7.68 -13.82 -12.54
CA GLU A 173 -6.56 -14.31 -13.35
C GLU A 173 -5.34 -13.38 -13.35
N SER A 174 -5.46 -12.20 -12.72
CA SER A 174 -4.37 -11.22 -12.69
C SER A 174 -3.17 -11.72 -11.87
N THR A 175 -1.96 -11.35 -12.31
CA THR A 175 -0.69 -11.84 -11.73
C THR A 175 0.09 -10.77 -10.96
N PHE A 176 0.23 -9.57 -11.52
CA PHE A 176 1.02 -8.46 -10.97
C PHE A 176 0.18 -7.23 -10.67
N ILE A 177 -0.83 -6.93 -11.48
CA ILE A 177 -1.58 -5.66 -11.41
C ILE A 177 -2.80 -5.84 -10.48
N GLY A 178 -2.90 -5.05 -9.42
CA GLY A 178 -3.98 -5.21 -8.42
C GLY A 178 -5.34 -4.65 -8.86
N GLY A 179 -6.37 -4.83 -8.03
CA GLY A 179 -7.66 -4.13 -8.18
C GLY A 179 -8.62 -4.70 -9.23
N GLY A 180 -8.32 -5.85 -9.83
CA GLY A 180 -9.22 -6.58 -10.71
C GLY A 180 -10.34 -7.31 -9.96
N ILE A 181 -10.66 -8.52 -10.41
CA ILE A 181 -11.65 -9.41 -9.77
C ILE A 181 -11.23 -9.78 -8.34
N ASN A 182 -9.91 -9.92 -8.09
CA ASN A 182 -9.38 -10.19 -6.76
C ASN A 182 -9.53 -8.99 -5.82
N SER A 183 -10.72 -8.85 -5.25
CA SER A 183 -11.14 -7.76 -4.38
C SER A 183 -11.84 -8.27 -3.13
N ILE A 184 -11.52 -9.49 -2.67
CA ILE A 184 -12.11 -10.09 -1.47
C ILE A 184 -11.24 -9.82 -0.25
N ASN A 185 -9.93 -9.96 -0.42
CA ASN A 185 -8.98 -9.91 0.69
C ASN A 185 -8.35 -8.51 0.80
N PRO A 186 -8.29 -7.94 2.01
CA PRO A 186 -7.42 -6.81 2.29
C PRO A 186 -5.96 -7.22 2.17
N ILE A 187 -5.09 -6.21 1.99
CA ILE A 187 -3.65 -6.44 1.84
C ILE A 187 -2.87 -5.77 2.96
N ASP A 188 -1.75 -6.36 3.32
CA ASP A 188 -0.72 -5.77 4.17
C ASP A 188 0.42 -5.25 3.29
N VAL A 189 0.36 -3.95 2.98
CA VAL A 189 1.35 -3.28 2.13
C VAL A 189 2.73 -3.29 2.78
N ALA A 190 2.79 -3.18 4.12
CA ALA A 190 4.03 -3.19 4.85
C ALA A 190 4.69 -4.58 4.79
N ALA A 191 3.91 -5.67 4.81
CA ALA A 191 4.43 -7.02 4.67
C ALA A 191 5.12 -7.25 3.31
N PHE A 192 4.53 -6.81 2.19
CA PHE A 192 5.10 -6.96 0.84
C PHE A 192 6.43 -6.22 0.62
N ARG A 193 6.75 -5.24 1.48
CA ARG A 193 7.96 -4.42 1.39
C ARG A 193 9.11 -4.93 2.27
N ARG A 194 8.87 -5.99 3.04
CA ARG A 194 9.90 -6.62 3.89
C ARG A 194 10.85 -7.48 3.04
N PRO A 195 12.14 -7.55 3.39
CA PRO A 195 13.08 -8.49 2.78
C PRO A 195 12.52 -9.92 2.75
N GLY A 196 12.57 -10.56 1.58
CA GLY A 196 12.13 -11.94 1.38
C GLY A 196 10.63 -12.17 1.53
N ALA A 197 9.78 -11.13 1.44
CA ALA A 197 8.33 -11.22 1.59
C ALA A 197 7.69 -12.31 0.71
N GLU A 198 6.79 -13.09 1.32
CA GLU A 198 5.98 -14.09 0.63
C GLU A 198 4.56 -13.56 0.38
N ILE A 199 3.90 -14.05 -0.69
CA ILE A 199 2.53 -13.62 -1.02
C ILE A 199 1.56 -13.90 0.14
N LYS A 200 1.72 -15.05 0.80
CA LYS A 200 0.87 -15.45 1.94
C LYS A 200 0.97 -14.52 3.15
N GLU A 201 2.03 -13.71 3.27
CA GLU A 201 2.15 -12.73 4.36
C GLU A 201 1.40 -11.44 4.09
N GLY A 202 1.20 -11.10 2.82
CA GLY A 202 0.64 -9.84 2.37
C GLY A 202 -0.88 -9.86 2.15
N LEU A 203 -1.51 -11.03 2.19
CA LEU A 203 -2.98 -11.15 2.16
C LEU A 203 -3.51 -11.27 3.59
N ILE A 204 -4.44 -10.40 3.96
CA ILE A 204 -5.05 -10.38 5.29
C ILE A 204 -6.29 -11.28 5.25
N PRO A 205 -6.32 -12.40 6.01
CA PRO A 205 -7.44 -13.32 5.93
C PRO A 205 -8.62 -12.77 6.73
N VAL A 206 -9.85 -13.02 6.27
CA VAL A 206 -11.09 -12.46 6.85
C VAL A 206 -12.00 -13.59 7.31
N ASN A 207 -12.74 -13.39 8.40
CA ASN A 207 -13.67 -14.39 8.91
C ASN A 207 -14.89 -14.51 7.98
N MET A 208 -15.10 -15.68 7.40
CA MET A 208 -16.16 -15.89 6.41
C MET A 208 -16.65 -17.34 6.35
N PHE A 209 -17.84 -17.49 5.79
CA PHE A 209 -18.32 -18.75 5.23
C PHE A 209 -17.98 -18.77 3.74
N TYR A 210 -17.44 -19.89 3.26
CA TYR A 210 -17.10 -20.12 1.85
C TYR A 210 -17.56 -21.52 1.45
N VAL A 211 -18.14 -21.66 0.26
CA VAL A 211 -18.56 -22.94 -0.33
C VAL A 211 -18.14 -22.97 -1.79
N SER A 212 -17.64 -24.13 -2.22
CA SER A 212 -17.37 -24.47 -3.61
C SER A 212 -18.07 -25.79 -3.96
N GLN A 213 -18.73 -25.86 -5.11
CA GLN A 213 -19.43 -27.05 -5.58
C GLN A 213 -19.20 -27.26 -7.07
N THR A 214 -18.76 -28.46 -7.46
CA THR A 214 -18.85 -28.92 -8.85
C THR A 214 -20.30 -29.28 -9.16
N LEU A 215 -20.88 -28.68 -10.20
CA LEU A 215 -22.28 -28.87 -10.58
C LEU A 215 -22.44 -29.91 -11.71
N THR A 216 -21.45 -29.97 -12.60
CA THR A 216 -21.31 -30.94 -13.69
C THR A 216 -19.82 -31.15 -13.97
N GLU A 217 -19.50 -32.07 -14.90
CA GLU A 217 -18.12 -32.32 -15.37
C GLU A 217 -17.36 -31.07 -15.86
N ASN A 218 -18.06 -29.99 -16.22
CA ASN A 218 -17.50 -28.77 -16.78
C ASN A 218 -18.03 -27.46 -16.18
N LEU A 219 -18.83 -27.52 -15.11
CA LEU A 219 -19.40 -26.35 -14.45
C LEU A 219 -19.21 -26.45 -12.94
N SER A 220 -18.65 -25.41 -12.33
CA SER A 220 -18.59 -25.28 -10.87
C SER A 220 -19.07 -23.90 -10.42
N ALA A 221 -19.45 -23.81 -9.16
CA ALA A 221 -19.89 -22.57 -8.53
C ALA A 221 -19.25 -22.39 -7.16
N GLU A 222 -18.96 -21.14 -6.82
CA GLU A 222 -18.44 -20.75 -5.52
C GLU A 222 -19.26 -19.62 -4.92
N GLY A 223 -19.27 -19.53 -3.60
CA GLY A 223 -19.93 -18.44 -2.89
C GLY A 223 -19.28 -18.17 -1.54
N PHE A 224 -19.27 -16.91 -1.14
CA PHE A 224 -18.81 -16.52 0.20
C PHE A 224 -19.73 -15.49 0.85
N TYR A 225 -19.69 -15.45 2.17
CA TYR A 225 -20.26 -14.40 3.01
C TYR A 225 -19.27 -14.05 4.12
N GLN A 226 -18.78 -12.80 4.14
CA GLN A 226 -17.88 -12.33 5.19
C GLN A 226 -18.67 -11.91 6.42
N LEU A 227 -18.16 -12.30 7.58
CA LEU A 227 -18.74 -12.05 8.90
C LEU A 227 -18.08 -10.88 9.61
N ASP A 228 -16.95 -10.42 9.07
CA ASP A 228 -16.12 -9.36 9.61
C ASP A 228 -15.60 -8.49 8.46
N TRP A 229 -15.27 -7.24 8.76
CA TRP A 229 -14.64 -6.32 7.83
C TRP A 229 -13.24 -5.95 8.31
N GLU A 230 -12.28 -6.04 7.39
CA GLU A 230 -10.89 -5.71 7.64
C GLU A 230 -10.39 -4.70 6.62
N LYS A 231 -9.54 -3.78 7.07
CA LYS A 231 -8.94 -2.74 6.23
C LYS A 231 -7.58 -3.16 5.69
N THR A 232 -7.21 -2.57 4.56
CA THR A 232 -5.82 -2.61 4.07
C THR A 232 -4.90 -1.97 5.09
N VAL A 233 -3.85 -2.70 5.47
CA VAL A 233 -2.78 -2.17 6.31
C VAL A 233 -1.82 -1.38 5.43
N THR A 234 -1.72 -0.09 5.73
CA THR A 234 -0.79 0.85 5.08
C THR A 234 0.50 0.95 5.87
N ASP A 235 1.56 1.45 5.24
CA ASP A 235 2.86 1.61 5.89
C ASP A 235 2.78 2.52 7.12
N ASN A 236 3.64 2.27 8.09
CA ASN A 236 3.78 3.16 9.22
C ASN A 236 4.46 4.47 8.78
N CYS A 237 4.01 5.62 9.32
CA CYS A 237 4.63 6.90 8.99
C CYS A 237 6.13 6.90 9.32
N GLY A 238 6.89 7.56 8.46
CA GLY A 238 8.34 7.63 8.55
C GLY A 238 9.10 6.37 8.15
N THR A 239 8.44 5.28 7.74
CA THR A 239 9.13 4.12 7.12
C THR A 239 9.58 4.44 5.69
N PHE A 240 10.55 3.69 5.17
CA PHE A 240 11.25 4.02 3.91
C PHE A 240 10.32 4.17 2.70
N PHE A 241 9.26 3.37 2.62
CA PHE A 241 8.28 3.43 1.53
C PHE A 241 6.95 4.10 1.93
N SER A 242 6.87 4.71 3.13
CA SER A 242 5.68 5.49 3.53
C SER A 242 5.39 6.54 2.45
N GLN A 243 4.23 6.43 1.80
CA GLN A 243 3.79 7.41 0.79
C GLN A 243 2.90 8.50 1.39
N ALA A 244 2.31 8.25 2.56
CA ALA A 244 1.49 9.24 3.25
C ALA A 244 1.62 9.04 4.76
N ASP A 245 2.13 10.05 5.45
CA ASP A 245 2.42 9.98 6.88
C ASP A 245 1.20 10.26 7.75
N VAL A 246 0.02 10.45 7.16
CA VAL A 246 -1.21 10.92 7.85
C VAL A 246 -2.33 9.89 7.89
N ILE A 247 -2.21 8.81 7.12
CA ILE A 247 -3.28 7.82 6.91
C ILE A 247 -3.31 6.78 8.03
N THR A 248 -2.16 6.19 8.33
CA THR A 248 -2.04 5.07 9.25
C THR A 248 -2.41 5.46 10.69
N GLY A 249 -3.22 4.62 11.33
CA GLY A 249 -3.61 4.76 12.74
C GLY A 249 -2.40 5.05 13.62
N GLY A 250 -2.52 6.05 14.50
CA GLY A 250 -1.44 6.49 15.39
C GLY A 250 -0.57 7.63 14.86
N CYS A 251 -0.62 7.99 13.56
CA CYS A 251 0.13 9.12 12.98
C CYS A 251 -0.63 10.43 13.23
N ASN A 252 -0.93 10.73 14.50
CA ASN A 252 -1.88 11.79 14.85
C ASN A 252 -1.30 13.20 14.81
N ASP A 253 0.03 13.34 14.64
CA ASP A 253 0.73 14.63 14.66
C ASP A 253 1.35 15.04 13.32
N ASN A 254 1.15 14.23 12.28
CA ASN A 254 1.87 14.33 11.01
C ASN A 254 1.18 15.25 9.98
N LEU A 255 -0.12 15.57 10.15
CA LEU A 255 -0.78 16.56 9.30
C LEU A 255 -0.49 17.98 9.80
N ARG A 256 0.74 18.42 9.56
CA ARG A 256 1.21 19.79 9.79
C ARG A 256 1.16 20.53 8.46
N LEU A 257 0.70 21.79 8.46
CA LEU A 257 0.52 22.57 7.23
C LEU A 257 1.00 24.02 7.41
N LEU A 258 1.19 24.71 6.29
CA LEU A 258 1.42 26.16 6.21
C LEU A 258 2.72 26.59 6.94
N SER A 259 2.65 27.52 7.89
CA SER A 259 3.82 28.21 8.43
C SER A 259 4.35 27.59 9.71
N LYS A 260 5.68 27.55 9.84
CA LYS A 260 6.38 27.10 11.05
C LYS A 260 6.18 28.04 12.22
N ARG A 261 6.35 27.49 13.43
CA ARG A 261 6.32 28.26 14.68
C ARG A 261 7.36 29.38 14.70
N SER A 262 8.61 29.14 14.29
CA SER A 262 9.67 30.15 14.21
C SER A 262 9.28 31.36 13.35
N VAL A 263 8.70 31.14 12.17
CA VAL A 263 8.24 32.20 11.26
C VAL A 263 7.10 33.01 11.86
N ILE A 264 6.11 32.33 12.44
CA ILE A 264 4.97 32.98 13.10
C ILE A 264 5.42 33.79 14.32
N THR A 265 6.41 33.30 15.05
CA THR A 265 6.98 33.99 16.22
C THR A 265 7.70 35.26 15.79
N ALA A 266 8.54 35.19 14.75
CA ALA A 266 9.23 36.36 14.20
C ALA A 266 8.25 37.42 13.67
N GLY A 267 7.10 37.01 13.12
CA GLY A 267 6.02 37.90 12.70
C GLY A 267 5.10 38.41 13.82
N GLY A 268 5.36 38.05 15.09
CA GLY A 268 4.54 38.46 16.23
C GLY A 268 3.15 37.80 16.32
N GLY A 269 2.88 36.76 15.53
CA GLY A 269 1.57 36.11 15.43
C GLY A 269 1.27 35.07 16.52
N LEU A 270 2.29 34.63 17.26
CA LEU A 270 2.17 33.51 18.21
C LEU A 270 1.14 33.74 19.34
N PRO A 271 1.05 34.93 19.98
CA PRO A 271 0.02 35.17 21.00
C PRO A 271 -1.41 34.96 20.47
N LEU A 272 -1.67 35.40 19.24
CA LEU A 272 -2.98 35.21 18.59
C LEU A 272 -3.24 33.73 18.30
N MET A 273 -2.24 32.99 17.80
CA MET A 273 -2.39 31.54 17.57
C MET A 273 -2.73 30.79 18.86
N ASN A 274 -2.08 31.14 19.97
CA ASN A 274 -2.37 30.56 21.29
C ASN A 274 -3.79 30.88 21.76
N GLN A 275 -4.28 32.10 21.53
CA GLN A 275 -5.66 32.50 21.85
C GLN A 275 -6.69 31.63 21.11
N PHE A 276 -6.40 31.23 19.88
CA PHE A 276 -7.24 30.34 19.07
C PHE A 276 -6.96 28.85 19.30
N GLY A 277 -6.10 28.49 20.26
CA GLY A 277 -5.77 27.10 20.56
C GLY A 277 -5.05 26.35 19.43
N VAL A 278 -4.39 27.07 18.53
CA VAL A 278 -3.69 26.50 17.37
C VAL A 278 -2.38 25.87 17.82
N ASN A 279 -2.22 24.56 17.58
CA ASN A 279 -0.98 23.84 17.87
C ASN A 279 -0.01 24.00 16.69
N ILE A 280 1.21 24.48 16.97
CA ILE A 280 2.22 24.79 15.95
C ILE A 280 3.61 24.36 16.43
N ASN A 281 4.34 23.65 15.56
CA ASN A 281 5.75 23.29 15.72
C ASN A 281 6.58 23.79 14.50
N GLU A 282 7.80 23.30 14.36
CA GLU A 282 8.69 23.65 13.22
C GLU A 282 8.30 22.98 11.90
N GLU A 283 7.27 22.14 11.89
CA GLU A 283 6.69 21.57 10.67
C GLU A 283 5.38 22.27 10.28
N GLY A 284 4.78 23.06 11.19
CA GLY A 284 3.64 23.92 10.89
C GLY A 284 2.45 23.74 11.84
N VAL A 285 1.28 24.14 11.36
CA VAL A 285 0.01 24.07 12.09
C VAL A 285 -0.57 22.66 12.02
N LEU A 286 -0.89 22.07 13.18
CA LEU A 286 -1.54 20.78 13.26
C LEU A 286 -3.01 20.87 12.86
N VAL A 287 -3.41 20.08 11.87
CA VAL A 287 -4.82 19.72 11.64
C VAL A 287 -5.08 18.40 12.36
N LYS A 288 -6.01 18.40 13.32
CA LYS A 288 -6.19 17.25 14.22
C LYS A 288 -6.79 16.04 13.49
N ARG A 289 -6.25 14.84 13.73
CA ARG A 289 -6.88 13.58 13.31
C ARG A 289 -8.06 13.25 14.23
N GLY A 290 -9.23 13.04 13.65
CA GLY A 290 -10.42 12.49 14.30
C GLY A 290 -10.40 10.96 14.32
N SER A 291 -11.46 10.35 14.82
CA SER A 291 -11.64 8.90 14.75
C SER A 291 -11.91 8.45 13.31
N ASP A 292 -11.34 7.32 12.93
CA ASP A 292 -11.65 6.67 11.66
C ASP A 292 -13.13 6.23 11.63
N ARG A 293 -13.70 6.19 10.42
CA ARG A 293 -15.05 5.69 10.14
C ARG A 293 -14.92 4.37 9.40
N ASP A 294 -14.74 3.32 10.19
CA ASP A 294 -14.67 1.94 9.69
C ASP A 294 -16.01 1.54 9.04
N ALA A 295 -15.94 0.61 8.09
CA ALA A 295 -17.15 0.04 7.48
C ALA A 295 -17.76 -1.00 8.43
N ARG A 296 -19.05 -1.30 8.25
CA ARG A 296 -19.74 -2.36 8.97
C ARG A 296 -19.18 -3.75 8.62
N ASP A 297 -19.31 -4.69 9.55
CA ASP A 297 -18.83 -6.06 9.37
C ASP A 297 -19.64 -6.85 8.32
N GLY A 298 -20.95 -6.57 8.22
CA GLY A 298 -21.90 -7.34 7.43
C GLY A 298 -22.23 -6.78 6.04
N GLY A 299 -22.83 -7.60 5.19
CA GLY A 299 -23.27 -7.20 3.84
C GLY A 299 -22.23 -7.42 2.74
N GLN A 300 -21.16 -8.15 3.05
CA GLN A 300 -20.10 -8.49 2.11
C GLN A 300 -20.25 -9.95 1.66
N PHE A 301 -20.48 -10.17 0.37
CA PHE A 301 -20.73 -11.50 -0.18
C PHE A 301 -20.39 -11.52 -1.66
N GLY A 302 -20.19 -12.72 -2.20
CA GLY A 302 -19.98 -12.91 -3.62
C GLY A 302 -20.35 -14.30 -4.08
N VAL A 303 -20.55 -14.41 -5.39
CA VAL A 303 -20.74 -15.67 -6.11
C VAL A 303 -19.87 -15.69 -7.36
N ALA A 304 -19.35 -16.86 -7.68
CA ALA A 304 -18.61 -17.12 -8.90
C ALA A 304 -19.14 -18.39 -9.59
N MET A 305 -19.05 -18.43 -10.91
CA MET A 305 -19.31 -19.60 -11.73
C MET A 305 -18.14 -19.80 -12.69
N HIS A 306 -17.66 -21.03 -12.79
CA HIS A 306 -16.57 -21.42 -13.68
C HIS A 306 -17.09 -22.45 -14.65
N TYR A 307 -16.88 -22.22 -15.94
CA TYR A 307 -17.33 -23.09 -17.01
C TYR A 307 -16.17 -23.45 -17.92
N ASN A 308 -15.82 -24.73 -18.00
CA ASN A 308 -14.83 -25.23 -18.93
C ASN A 308 -15.51 -25.52 -20.29
N PHE A 309 -15.12 -24.74 -21.30
CA PHE A 309 -15.59 -24.94 -22.67
C PHE A 309 -14.60 -25.79 -23.45
N GLU A 310 -14.79 -27.11 -23.40
CA GLU A 310 -13.93 -28.13 -24.02
C GLU A 310 -13.54 -27.85 -25.48
N PRO A 311 -14.44 -27.36 -26.38
CA PRO A 311 -14.06 -27.12 -27.77
C PRO A 311 -12.94 -26.09 -27.97
N LEU A 312 -12.70 -25.23 -26.97
CA LEU A 312 -11.61 -24.26 -26.97
C LEU A 312 -10.53 -24.57 -25.93
N ASP A 313 -10.67 -25.63 -25.14
CA ASP A 313 -9.81 -25.89 -23.97
C ASP A 313 -9.61 -24.62 -23.13
N THR A 314 -10.74 -23.98 -22.80
CA THR A 314 -10.79 -22.65 -22.17
C THR A 314 -11.74 -22.67 -21.00
N GLU A 315 -11.25 -22.26 -19.83
CA GLU A 315 -12.10 -21.97 -18.68
C GLU A 315 -12.60 -20.52 -18.74
N PHE A 316 -13.89 -20.32 -18.54
CA PHE A 316 -14.51 -19.02 -18.37
C PHE A 316 -15.03 -18.84 -16.94
N GLY A 317 -14.69 -17.72 -16.31
CA GLY A 317 -15.20 -17.34 -15.00
C GLY A 317 -16.20 -16.19 -15.10
N ALA A 318 -17.27 -16.22 -14.30
CA ALA A 318 -18.21 -15.12 -14.11
C ALA A 318 -18.40 -14.82 -12.63
N TYR A 319 -18.32 -13.55 -12.24
CA TYR A 319 -18.21 -13.14 -10.84
C TYR A 319 -19.15 -12.01 -10.52
N PHE A 320 -19.74 -12.06 -9.32
CA PHE A 320 -20.42 -10.93 -8.70
C PHE A 320 -20.04 -10.85 -7.22
N MET A 321 -19.79 -9.65 -6.72
CA MET A 321 -19.64 -9.41 -5.29
C MET A 321 -20.14 -8.03 -4.86
N ASN A 322 -20.64 -7.95 -3.62
CA ASN A 322 -20.80 -6.71 -2.88
C ASN A 322 -19.77 -6.70 -1.75
N TYR A 323 -18.98 -5.65 -1.63
CA TYR A 323 -17.94 -5.54 -0.60
C TYR A 323 -17.80 -4.10 -0.10
N HIS A 324 -17.04 -3.87 0.98
CA HIS A 324 -16.78 -2.52 1.49
C HIS A 324 -15.34 -2.10 1.20
N SER A 325 -15.09 -0.81 1.01
CA SER A 325 -13.75 -0.32 0.70
C SER A 325 -12.77 -0.80 1.76
N ARG A 326 -11.68 -1.43 1.33
CA ARG A 326 -10.54 -1.78 2.20
C ARG A 326 -9.49 -0.67 2.18
N ALA A 327 -9.53 0.15 1.14
CA ALA A 327 -8.64 1.29 0.95
C ALA A 327 -9.11 2.49 1.80
N PRO A 328 -8.18 3.16 2.52
CA PRO A 328 -8.49 4.30 3.36
C PRO A 328 -8.77 5.57 2.54
N ILE A 329 -9.93 6.21 2.75
CA ILE A 329 -10.26 7.50 2.12
C ILE A 329 -9.98 8.64 3.10
N PHE A 330 -9.17 9.61 2.67
CA PHE A 330 -8.91 10.84 3.42
C PHE A 330 -10.07 11.82 3.26
N SER A 331 -10.67 12.22 4.38
CA SER A 331 -11.78 13.19 4.45
C SER A 331 -11.49 14.25 5.51
N ALA A 332 -12.18 15.40 5.42
CA ALA A 332 -11.95 16.51 6.34
C ALA A 332 -13.23 17.07 6.93
N LYS A 333 -13.12 17.78 8.04
CA LYS A 333 -14.18 18.53 8.69
C LYS A 333 -13.74 19.96 8.94
N GLY A 334 -14.52 20.91 8.44
CA GLY A 334 -14.25 22.33 8.59
C GLY A 334 -14.38 22.82 10.03
N ALA A 335 -13.66 23.91 10.35
CA ALA A 335 -13.73 24.57 11.65
C ALA A 335 -15.15 25.08 11.99
N SER A 336 -15.38 25.44 13.25
CA SER A 336 -16.68 25.94 13.69
C SER A 336 -17.05 27.28 13.03
N ALA A 337 -18.35 27.58 12.94
CA ALA A 337 -18.83 28.87 12.42
C ALA A 337 -18.27 30.07 13.20
N ALA A 338 -18.11 29.92 14.52
CA ALA A 338 -17.49 30.94 15.37
C ALA A 338 -16.02 31.18 15.00
N THR A 339 -15.26 30.12 14.70
CA THR A 339 -13.87 30.22 14.24
C THR A 339 -13.78 30.98 12.92
N TYR A 340 -14.66 30.67 11.95
CA TYR A 340 -14.68 31.40 10.67
C TYR A 340 -15.05 32.88 10.86
N ALA A 341 -16.04 33.18 11.70
CA ALA A 341 -16.43 34.56 12.00
C ALA A 341 -15.26 35.36 12.61
N ALA A 342 -14.58 34.77 13.60
CA ALA A 342 -13.43 35.37 14.25
C ALA A 342 -12.24 35.56 13.27
N ALA A 343 -11.94 34.56 12.43
CA ALA A 343 -10.92 34.67 11.40
C ALA A 343 -11.29 35.74 10.35
N ASN A 344 -12.56 35.85 9.94
CA ASN A 344 -12.99 36.88 9.00
C ASN A 344 -12.95 38.30 9.60
N ALA A 345 -13.10 38.46 10.91
CA ALA A 345 -12.91 39.75 11.58
C ALA A 345 -11.47 40.31 11.43
N LEU A 346 -10.48 39.43 11.19
CA LEU A 346 -9.08 39.82 10.99
C LEU A 346 -8.75 40.25 9.56
N THR A 347 -9.70 40.19 8.61
CA THR A 347 -9.46 40.39 7.17
C THR A 347 -8.76 41.69 6.85
N PHE A 348 -9.15 42.79 7.51
CA PHE A 348 -8.61 44.13 7.27
C PHE A 348 -7.64 44.57 8.38
N THR A 349 -6.97 43.60 9.00
CA THR A 349 -5.98 43.84 10.05
C THR A 349 -4.59 43.36 9.60
N PRO A 350 -3.50 43.78 10.26
CA PRO A 350 -2.17 43.22 10.03
C PRO A 350 -2.07 41.70 10.24
N ALA A 351 -3.03 41.10 10.96
CA ALA A 351 -3.11 39.66 11.22
C ALA A 351 -3.85 38.88 10.12
N SER A 352 -4.18 39.50 8.98
CA SER A 352 -4.95 38.86 7.90
C SER A 352 -4.30 37.60 7.33
N SER A 353 -2.96 37.53 7.32
CA SER A 353 -2.19 36.36 6.89
C SER A 353 -2.34 35.15 7.81
N LEU A 354 -2.78 35.36 9.06
CA LEU A 354 -2.93 34.30 10.07
C LEU A 354 -4.26 33.55 9.98
N ARG A 355 -5.22 34.07 9.20
CA ARG A 355 -6.59 33.54 9.09
C ARG A 355 -6.64 32.08 8.61
N PRO A 356 -5.89 31.67 7.55
CA PRO A 356 -5.88 30.27 7.12
C PRO A 356 -5.32 29.33 8.19
N LEU A 357 -4.33 29.77 8.97
CA LEU A 357 -3.72 28.99 10.05
C LEU A 357 -4.71 28.75 11.19
N ILE A 358 -5.51 29.76 11.56
CA ILE A 358 -6.57 29.64 12.58
C ILE A 358 -7.60 28.59 12.16
N VAL A 359 -8.05 28.65 10.90
CA VAL A 359 -9.04 27.71 10.37
C VAL A 359 -8.46 26.30 10.30
N ALA A 360 -7.23 26.13 9.80
CA ALA A 360 -6.57 24.82 9.72
C ALA A 360 -6.42 24.18 11.11
N GLY A 361 -5.90 24.94 12.09
CA GLY A 361 -5.68 24.45 13.46
C GLY A 361 -6.94 24.11 14.25
N ASN A 362 -8.09 24.59 13.79
CA ASN A 362 -9.41 24.30 14.37
C ASN A 362 -10.28 23.42 13.46
N SER A 363 -9.72 22.91 12.37
CA SER A 363 -10.32 21.87 11.53
C SER A 363 -9.80 20.50 11.96
N SER A 364 -10.39 19.45 11.42
CA SER A 364 -9.92 18.08 11.63
C SER A 364 -10.03 17.26 10.35
N TYR A 365 -9.35 16.12 10.31
CA TYR A 365 -9.47 15.13 9.24
C TYR A 365 -9.75 13.76 9.81
N PHE A 366 -10.30 12.86 9.01
CA PHE A 366 -10.58 11.48 9.39
C PHE A 366 -10.41 10.57 8.19
N VAL A 367 -10.20 9.28 8.44
CA VAL A 367 -10.19 8.25 7.41
C VAL A 367 -11.55 7.56 7.40
N GLU A 368 -12.13 7.34 6.22
CA GLU A 368 -13.39 6.59 6.07
C GLU A 368 -13.29 5.47 5.04
N TYR A 369 -14.18 4.49 5.16
CA TYR A 369 -14.20 3.29 4.32
C TYR A 369 -15.59 3.10 3.70
N PRO A 370 -15.83 3.60 2.47
CA PRO A 370 -17.16 3.57 1.87
C PRO A 370 -17.70 2.15 1.66
N GLU A 371 -18.95 1.92 2.05
CA GLU A 371 -19.62 0.61 1.99
C GLU A 371 -20.23 0.31 0.61
N ASP A 372 -20.76 -0.90 0.44
CA ASP A 372 -21.60 -1.35 -0.67
C ASP A 372 -21.05 -1.07 -2.09
N ILE A 373 -19.80 -1.46 -2.32
CA ILE A 373 -19.18 -1.47 -3.65
C ILE A 373 -19.59 -2.76 -4.35
N ARG A 374 -20.20 -2.63 -5.53
CA ARG A 374 -20.56 -3.76 -6.36
C ARG A 374 -19.50 -3.99 -7.42
N LEU A 375 -19.15 -5.24 -7.67
CA LEU A 375 -18.25 -5.65 -8.73
C LEU A 375 -18.88 -6.78 -9.54
N TYR A 376 -18.77 -6.64 -10.87
CA TYR A 376 -19.09 -7.66 -11.86
C TYR A 376 -17.80 -8.01 -12.58
N GLY A 377 -17.51 -9.30 -12.73
CA GLY A 377 -16.28 -9.78 -13.37
C GLY A 377 -16.55 -10.85 -14.39
N LEU A 378 -15.72 -10.89 -15.44
CA LEU A 378 -15.60 -12.04 -16.34
C LEU A 378 -14.11 -12.35 -16.51
N SER A 379 -13.75 -13.63 -16.56
CA SER A 379 -12.39 -14.06 -16.86
C SER A 379 -12.36 -15.18 -17.88
N PHE A 380 -11.20 -15.40 -18.47
CA PHE A 380 -10.89 -16.61 -19.22
C PHE A 380 -9.44 -17.05 -18.96
N SER A 381 -9.19 -18.34 -19.10
CA SER A 381 -7.86 -18.93 -19.05
C SER A 381 -7.75 -20.07 -20.07
N THR A 382 -6.70 -20.08 -20.88
CA THR A 382 -6.48 -21.08 -21.94
C THR A 382 -4.99 -21.28 -22.23
N THR A 383 -4.66 -22.36 -22.94
CA THR A 383 -3.32 -22.62 -23.45
C THR A 383 -3.31 -22.49 -24.97
N LEU A 384 -2.52 -21.56 -25.50
CA LEU A 384 -2.35 -21.39 -26.95
C LEU A 384 -1.62 -22.59 -27.56
N PRO A 385 -1.79 -22.86 -28.88
CA PRO A 385 -1.08 -23.94 -29.57
C PRO A 385 0.46 -23.86 -29.50
N THR A 386 0.99 -22.68 -29.17
CA THR A 386 2.42 -22.47 -28.93
C THR A 386 2.90 -22.96 -27.56
N GLY A 387 2.00 -23.43 -26.68
CA GLY A 387 2.28 -23.74 -25.27
C GLY A 387 2.28 -22.53 -24.34
N THR A 388 1.87 -21.35 -24.84
CA THR A 388 1.72 -20.14 -24.01
C THR A 388 0.42 -20.21 -23.22
N ALA A 389 0.50 -20.14 -21.89
CA ALA A 389 -0.67 -19.91 -21.05
C ALA A 389 -1.13 -18.45 -21.21
N TRP A 390 -2.40 -18.25 -21.55
CA TRP A 390 -3.01 -16.95 -21.74
C TRP A 390 -4.26 -16.84 -20.88
N SER A 391 -4.27 -15.86 -20.00
CA SER A 391 -5.44 -15.53 -19.18
C SER A 391 -5.78 -14.05 -19.27
N GLY A 392 -7.03 -13.72 -18.97
CA GLY A 392 -7.46 -12.34 -18.92
C GLY A 392 -8.77 -12.16 -18.17
N GLU A 393 -8.96 -10.93 -17.70
CA GLU A 393 -10.16 -10.56 -16.95
C GLU A 393 -10.62 -9.14 -17.25
N ILE A 394 -11.92 -8.94 -17.12
CA ILE A 394 -12.60 -7.65 -17.05
C ILE A 394 -13.33 -7.56 -15.72
N SER A 395 -13.18 -6.44 -15.02
CA SER A 395 -14.00 -6.10 -13.86
C SER A 395 -14.67 -4.74 -14.06
N TYR A 396 -15.94 -4.64 -13.63
CA TYR A 396 -16.73 -3.42 -13.68
C TYR A 396 -17.32 -3.13 -12.30
N ARG A 397 -17.06 -1.91 -11.81
CA ARG A 397 -17.62 -1.38 -10.58
C ARG A 397 -18.46 -0.14 -10.91
N PRO A 398 -19.79 -0.19 -10.83
CA PRO A 398 -20.63 0.97 -11.14
C PRO A 398 -20.54 2.09 -10.09
N ASN A 399 -19.97 1.82 -8.91
CA ASN A 399 -20.07 2.73 -7.77
C ASN A 399 -18.83 2.76 -6.86
N ALA A 400 -17.64 2.59 -7.45
CA ALA A 400 -16.38 2.61 -6.73
C ALA A 400 -16.07 4.02 -6.15
N PRO A 401 -15.60 4.13 -4.90
CA PRO A 401 -15.18 5.40 -4.32
C PRO A 401 -13.83 5.84 -4.91
N VAL A 402 -13.79 7.03 -5.51
CA VAL A 402 -12.55 7.63 -6.04
C VAL A 402 -12.16 8.82 -5.17
N GLN A 403 -10.94 8.77 -4.62
CA GLN A 403 -10.37 9.79 -3.73
C GLN A 403 -10.21 11.13 -4.45
N LEU A 404 -10.89 12.15 -3.96
CA LEU A 404 -10.65 13.55 -4.31
C LEU A 404 -9.24 13.95 -3.87
N ASN A 405 -8.62 14.86 -4.61
CA ASN A 405 -7.30 15.37 -4.28
C ASN A 405 -7.30 15.94 -2.84
N THR A 406 -6.37 15.46 -2.02
CA THR A 406 -6.30 15.81 -0.58
C THR A 406 -5.96 17.29 -0.37
N THR A 407 -5.12 17.87 -1.23
CA THR A 407 -4.83 19.31 -1.22
C THR A 407 -6.08 20.15 -1.47
N ASP A 408 -6.94 19.74 -2.40
CA ASP A 408 -8.23 20.41 -2.67
C ASP A 408 -9.22 20.26 -1.52
N ILE A 409 -9.26 19.11 -0.85
CA ILE A 409 -10.07 18.90 0.36
C ILE A 409 -9.62 19.87 1.46
N LEU A 410 -8.32 19.99 1.70
CA LEU A 410 -7.77 20.88 2.72
C LEU A 410 -8.00 22.35 2.39
N TYR A 411 -7.75 22.77 1.14
CA TYR A 411 -8.01 24.15 0.71
C TYR A 411 -9.50 24.50 0.63
N ALA A 412 -10.40 23.52 0.44
CA ALA A 412 -11.84 23.75 0.57
C ALA A 412 -12.21 24.26 1.98
N GLY A 413 -11.45 23.86 3.00
CA GLY A 413 -11.59 24.35 4.36
C GLY A 413 -11.37 25.87 4.47
N VAL A 414 -10.57 26.50 3.61
CA VAL A 414 -10.33 27.96 3.66
C VAL A 414 -11.20 28.75 2.70
N THR A 415 -11.99 28.11 1.83
CA THR A 415 -12.87 28.83 0.89
C THR A 415 -13.90 29.76 1.55
N PRO A 416 -14.44 29.48 2.76
CA PRO A 416 -15.35 30.42 3.43
C PRO A 416 -14.68 31.71 3.96
N LEU A 417 -13.36 31.83 3.87
CA LEU A 417 -12.65 33.06 4.25
C LEU A 417 -12.78 34.11 3.14
N ILE A 418 -13.11 35.35 3.52
CA ILE A 418 -13.16 36.51 2.62
C ILE A 418 -11.83 36.62 1.85
N GLY A 419 -11.93 36.62 0.51
CA GLY A 419 -10.79 36.69 -0.42
C GLY A 419 -10.21 35.34 -0.87
N LEU A 420 -10.66 34.21 -0.30
CA LEU A 420 -10.12 32.87 -0.57
C LEU A 420 -11.12 31.90 -1.21
N ASN A 421 -12.26 32.39 -1.71
CA ASN A 421 -13.30 31.57 -2.35
C ASN A 421 -12.78 30.68 -3.52
N GLY A 422 -11.67 31.08 -4.16
CA GLY A 422 -11.02 30.38 -5.27
C GLY A 422 -9.83 29.50 -4.86
N ALA A 423 -9.66 29.18 -3.57
CA ALA A 423 -8.54 28.36 -3.09
C ALA A 423 -8.64 26.89 -3.49
N SER A 424 -9.86 26.40 -3.74
CA SER A 424 -10.14 25.03 -4.17
C SER A 424 -11.33 25.03 -5.14
N PRO A 425 -11.37 24.08 -6.12
CA PRO A 425 -12.58 23.81 -6.89
C PRO A 425 -13.69 23.21 -6.00
N LEU A 426 -13.32 22.55 -4.91
CA LEU A 426 -14.25 22.06 -3.90
C LEU A 426 -14.68 23.19 -2.96
N LYS A 427 -15.84 23.02 -2.30
CA LYS A 427 -16.39 24.00 -1.35
C LYS A 427 -16.52 23.37 0.03
N GLY A 428 -15.92 24.01 1.02
CA GLY A 428 -16.11 23.66 2.42
C GLY A 428 -17.20 24.52 3.07
N ALA A 429 -17.74 24.03 4.18
CA ALA A 429 -18.69 24.76 5.01
C ALA A 429 -18.33 24.60 6.50
N ALA A 430 -18.77 25.56 7.31
CA ALA A 430 -18.45 25.59 8.73
C ALA A 430 -19.04 24.39 9.49
N GLY A 431 -18.19 23.66 10.22
CA GLY A 431 -18.56 22.50 11.04
C GLY A 431 -19.05 21.28 10.26
N GLN A 432 -19.04 21.33 8.92
CA GLN A 432 -19.51 20.26 8.06
C GLN A 432 -18.37 19.33 7.65
N ASP A 433 -18.72 18.07 7.45
CA ASP A 433 -17.82 17.10 6.83
C ASP A 433 -17.75 17.35 5.33
N LEU A 434 -16.54 17.22 4.79
CA LEU A 434 -16.27 17.14 3.37
C LEU A 434 -15.79 15.72 3.10
N ASN A 435 -16.70 14.88 2.63
CA ASN A 435 -16.39 13.51 2.22
C ASN A 435 -15.35 13.53 1.09
N GLY A 436 -14.30 12.76 1.27
CA GLY A 436 -13.10 12.79 0.45
C GLY A 436 -13.19 11.98 -0.84
N TYR A 437 -14.36 11.46 -1.18
CA TYR A 437 -14.54 10.65 -2.37
C TYR A 437 -15.80 11.03 -3.14
N ARG A 438 -15.82 10.65 -4.42
CA ARG A 438 -17.05 10.54 -5.20
C ARG A 438 -17.15 9.15 -5.80
N ARG A 439 -18.36 8.62 -5.89
CA ARG A 439 -18.58 7.33 -6.54
C ARG A 439 -18.49 7.48 -8.06
N LYS A 440 -17.72 6.62 -8.70
CA LYS A 440 -17.50 6.57 -10.14
C LYS A 440 -17.67 5.15 -10.64
N GLU A 441 -17.91 5.07 -11.94
CA GLU A 441 -17.84 3.81 -12.66
C GLU A 441 -16.37 3.52 -12.98
N ILE A 442 -15.90 2.31 -12.69
CA ILE A 442 -14.55 1.87 -13.01
C ILE A 442 -14.63 0.55 -13.77
N THR A 443 -14.03 0.51 -14.95
CA THR A 443 -13.79 -0.71 -15.70
C THR A 443 -12.28 -0.98 -15.72
N GLN A 444 -11.87 -2.19 -15.38
CA GLN A 444 -10.49 -2.62 -15.46
C GLN A 444 -10.37 -3.86 -16.35
N LEU A 445 -9.41 -3.83 -17.28
CA LEU A 445 -9.08 -4.91 -18.20
C LEU A 445 -7.64 -5.35 -17.93
N GLN A 446 -7.41 -6.66 -17.82
CA GLN A 446 -6.08 -7.22 -17.59
C GLN A 446 -5.89 -8.50 -18.39
N THR A 447 -4.68 -8.74 -18.87
CA THR A 447 -4.34 -9.99 -19.53
C THR A 447 -2.89 -10.38 -19.29
N THR A 448 -2.68 -11.65 -18.99
CA THR A 448 -1.39 -12.24 -18.65
C THR A 448 -1.01 -13.30 -19.67
N PHE A 449 0.27 -13.31 -20.04
CA PHE A 449 0.89 -14.35 -20.85
C PHE A 449 2.04 -14.97 -20.08
N THR A 450 2.05 -16.29 -19.97
CA THR A 450 3.16 -17.06 -19.39
C THR A 450 3.69 -18.04 -20.43
N HIS A 451 4.99 -17.99 -20.69
CA HIS A 451 5.63 -18.89 -21.64
C HIS A 451 6.95 -19.42 -21.08
N PHE A 452 7.25 -20.68 -21.40
CA PHE A 452 8.49 -21.35 -21.03
C PHE A 452 9.35 -21.56 -22.27
N PHE A 453 10.61 -21.14 -22.19
CA PHE A 453 11.61 -21.43 -23.21
C PHE A 453 12.66 -22.35 -22.62
N ASP A 454 12.86 -23.51 -23.22
CA ASP A 454 13.88 -24.46 -22.77
C ASP A 454 15.26 -24.12 -23.34
N GLN A 455 16.31 -24.42 -22.57
CA GLN A 455 17.71 -24.36 -23.01
C GLN A 455 18.17 -22.99 -23.54
N VAL A 456 17.81 -21.91 -22.83
CA VAL A 456 18.15 -20.53 -23.21
C VAL A 456 19.33 -20.01 -22.41
N MET A 457 20.36 -19.50 -23.09
CA MET A 457 21.55 -18.88 -22.47
C MET A 457 22.30 -19.81 -21.47
N GLY A 458 22.19 -21.13 -21.64
CA GLY A 458 22.77 -22.11 -20.72
C GLY A 458 21.89 -22.45 -19.51
N ALA A 459 20.76 -21.75 -19.32
CA ALA A 459 19.74 -22.13 -18.35
C ALA A 459 18.98 -23.36 -18.86
N SER A 460 18.50 -24.21 -17.95
CA SER A 460 17.59 -25.31 -18.33
C SER A 460 16.26 -24.75 -18.84
N ARG A 461 15.79 -23.65 -18.25
CA ARG A 461 14.52 -23.01 -18.57
C ARG A 461 14.57 -21.50 -18.35
N LEU A 462 13.89 -20.76 -19.21
CA LEU A 462 13.52 -19.36 -19.05
C LEU A 462 11.99 -19.28 -18.94
N THR A 463 11.49 -18.78 -17.82
CA THR A 463 10.07 -18.44 -17.65
C THR A 463 9.89 -16.96 -17.94
N LEU A 464 9.02 -16.62 -18.89
CA LEU A 464 8.62 -15.25 -19.20
C LEU A 464 7.14 -15.07 -18.86
N VAL A 465 6.86 -14.11 -17.98
CA VAL A 465 5.50 -13.70 -17.62
C VAL A 465 5.34 -12.23 -17.98
N GLY A 466 4.30 -11.89 -18.72
CA GLY A 466 3.96 -10.51 -19.05
C GLY A 466 2.49 -10.24 -18.76
N GLU A 467 2.19 -9.08 -18.18
CA GLU A 467 0.81 -8.64 -17.95
C GLU A 467 0.62 -7.22 -18.48
N VAL A 468 -0.50 -6.99 -19.14
CA VAL A 468 -0.96 -5.65 -19.56
C VAL A 468 -2.25 -5.35 -18.83
N GLY A 469 -2.37 -4.13 -18.28
CA GLY A 469 -3.56 -3.68 -17.60
C GLY A 469 -4.01 -2.29 -18.05
N LEU A 470 -5.32 -2.08 -18.07
CA LEU A 470 -5.97 -0.82 -18.40
C LEU A 470 -7.09 -0.55 -17.39
N THR A 471 -7.17 0.69 -16.91
CA THR A 471 -8.27 1.17 -16.06
C THR A 471 -8.96 2.35 -16.73
N HIS A 472 -10.27 2.24 -16.90
CA HIS A 472 -11.16 3.30 -17.36
C HIS A 472 -12.03 3.81 -16.20
N VAL A 473 -12.09 5.13 -16.00
CA VAL A 473 -12.95 5.78 -15.01
C VAL A 473 -14.04 6.59 -15.71
N GLY A 474 -15.28 6.11 -15.60
CA GLY A 474 -16.46 6.74 -16.14
C GLY A 474 -16.94 7.92 -15.29
N GLY A 475 -17.46 8.96 -15.95
CA GLY A 475 -18.09 10.11 -15.28
C GLY A 475 -17.15 10.99 -14.47
N LEU A 476 -15.85 11.01 -14.78
CA LEU A 476 -14.93 11.99 -14.20
C LEU A 476 -15.34 13.42 -14.56
N GLU A 477 -15.42 14.29 -13.56
CA GLU A 477 -15.69 15.71 -13.75
C GLU A 477 -14.50 16.42 -14.39
N SER A 478 -14.78 17.57 -15.01
CA SER A 478 -13.74 18.54 -15.33
C SER A 478 -12.96 18.95 -14.07
N SER A 479 -11.65 19.14 -14.22
CA SER A 479 -10.72 19.62 -13.20
C SER A 479 -11.16 20.93 -12.52
N SER A 480 -11.94 21.76 -13.21
CA SER A 480 -12.54 22.99 -12.66
C SER A 480 -13.61 22.75 -11.59
N LYS A 481 -14.21 21.55 -11.55
CA LYS A 481 -15.26 21.16 -10.60
C LYS A 481 -14.74 20.25 -9.48
N ALA A 482 -13.86 19.32 -9.82
CA ALA A 482 -13.23 18.40 -8.88
C ALA A 482 -11.98 17.78 -9.49
N ARG A 483 -10.98 17.51 -8.67
CA ARG A 483 -9.76 16.79 -9.05
C ARG A 483 -9.57 15.62 -8.10
N TYR A 484 -8.88 14.59 -8.60
CA TYR A 484 -8.77 13.28 -7.94
C TYR A 484 -7.31 12.84 -7.92
N GLY A 485 -6.90 12.17 -6.84
CA GLY A 485 -5.51 11.72 -6.66
C GLY A 485 -4.50 12.88 -6.57
N ARG A 486 -3.27 12.63 -7.02
CA ARG A 486 -2.07 13.47 -6.93
C ARG A 486 -1.57 13.76 -5.51
N ASP A 487 -0.30 13.46 -5.28
CA ASP A 487 0.34 13.70 -3.99
C ASP A 487 0.36 15.19 -3.62
N PRO A 488 0.09 15.55 -2.35
CA PRO A 488 0.08 16.95 -1.91
C PRO A 488 1.44 17.65 -2.00
N VAL A 489 2.56 16.92 -2.11
CA VAL A 489 3.91 17.50 -2.29
C VAL A 489 4.01 18.35 -3.56
N PHE A 490 3.20 18.04 -4.59
CA PHE A 490 3.12 18.81 -5.82
C PHE A 490 2.20 20.03 -5.72
N GLY A 491 1.57 20.26 -4.56
CA GLY A 491 0.78 21.45 -4.28
C GLY A 491 -0.61 21.48 -4.96
N PRO A 492 -1.26 22.65 -4.94
CA PRO A 492 -2.55 22.85 -5.58
C PRO A 492 -2.40 22.77 -7.10
N GLY A 493 -3.42 22.26 -7.80
CA GLY A 493 -3.42 22.26 -9.26
C GLY A 493 -3.77 23.62 -9.84
N GLU A 494 -4.06 23.65 -11.13
CA GLU A 494 -4.50 24.87 -11.83
C GLU A 494 -5.63 25.61 -11.08
N GLY A 495 -5.53 26.93 -10.99
CA GLY A 495 -6.54 27.76 -10.35
C GLY A 495 -6.08 29.20 -10.16
N PRO A 496 -7.03 30.14 -9.95
CA PRO A 496 -6.72 31.57 -9.89
C PRO A 496 -5.82 31.95 -8.72
N LEU A 497 -5.80 31.13 -7.65
CA LEU A 497 -4.98 31.37 -6.46
C LEU A 497 -3.76 30.44 -6.35
N CYS A 498 -3.47 29.58 -7.33
CA CYS A 498 -2.42 28.56 -7.19
C CYS A 498 -1.06 29.16 -6.76
N ALA A 499 -0.57 30.16 -7.49
CA ALA A 499 0.69 30.84 -7.17
C ALA A 499 0.64 31.55 -5.80
N THR A 500 -0.51 32.11 -5.42
CA THR A 500 -0.71 32.80 -4.14
C THR A 500 -0.67 31.82 -2.97
N LEU A 501 -1.33 30.67 -3.09
CA LEU A 501 -1.32 29.61 -2.09
C LEU A 501 0.11 29.06 -1.90
N ASN A 502 0.79 28.77 -3.00
CA ASN A 502 2.18 28.29 -2.98
C ASN A 502 3.13 29.33 -2.36
N ALA A 503 2.96 30.61 -2.70
CA ALA A 503 3.73 31.69 -2.09
C ALA A 503 3.52 31.74 -0.57
N GLY A 504 2.29 31.49 -0.09
CA GLY A 504 1.97 31.42 1.34
C GLY A 504 2.68 30.26 2.04
N THR A 505 2.60 29.05 1.48
CA THR A 505 3.30 27.87 2.02
C THR A 505 4.82 28.08 2.05
N ILE A 506 5.41 28.55 0.95
CA ILE A 506 6.86 28.83 0.84
C ILE A 506 7.30 29.91 1.84
N ALA A 507 6.54 31.01 1.95
CA ALA A 507 6.84 32.05 2.93
C ALA A 507 6.73 31.52 4.37
N GLY A 508 5.83 30.56 4.61
CA GLY A 508 5.66 29.88 5.88
C GLY A 508 6.87 29.06 6.35
N ALA A 509 7.74 28.65 5.42
CA ALA A 509 8.99 27.95 5.74
C ALA A 509 10.13 28.90 6.15
N GLY A 510 10.02 30.19 5.83
CA GLY A 510 10.95 31.24 6.24
C GLY A 510 11.64 31.96 5.08
N ALA A 511 12.42 32.99 5.41
CA ALA A 511 13.18 33.77 4.44
C ALA A 511 14.27 32.92 3.77
N GLY A 512 14.47 33.09 2.47
CA GLY A 512 15.46 32.33 1.69
C GLY A 512 15.01 30.93 1.24
N THR A 513 13.77 30.54 1.53
CA THR A 513 13.19 29.28 1.03
C THR A 513 13.13 29.27 -0.50
N ASP A 514 13.45 28.12 -1.09
CA ASP A 514 13.40 27.90 -2.53
C ASP A 514 12.00 28.19 -3.10
N ARG A 515 11.95 28.86 -4.27
CA ARG A 515 10.71 29.26 -4.94
C ARG A 515 10.50 28.55 -6.28
N SER A 516 11.30 27.53 -6.63
CA SER A 516 11.23 26.83 -7.91
C SER A 516 9.85 26.22 -8.18
N ASN A 517 9.18 25.75 -7.11
CA ASN A 517 7.86 25.13 -7.20
C ASN A 517 6.69 26.12 -7.03
N LEU A 518 6.94 27.43 -7.07
CA LEU A 518 5.88 28.44 -6.95
C LEU A 518 4.76 28.26 -8.00
N THR A 519 5.14 27.96 -9.24
CA THR A 519 4.20 27.79 -10.37
C THR A 519 4.35 26.47 -11.13
N ALA A 520 5.37 25.67 -10.82
CA ALA A 520 5.73 24.47 -11.61
C ALA A 520 4.56 23.48 -11.80
N ASN A 521 3.74 23.32 -10.75
CA ASN A 521 2.63 22.36 -10.71
C ASN A 521 1.25 23.01 -10.67
N CYS A 522 1.16 24.30 -11.04
CA CYS A 522 -0.10 25.02 -11.25
C CYS A 522 -0.76 24.63 -12.58
N ASN A 523 -0.94 23.33 -12.81
CA ASN A 523 -1.51 22.72 -14.00
C ASN A 523 -2.49 21.60 -13.59
N ASN A 524 -3.14 20.96 -14.56
CA ASN A 524 -4.06 19.84 -14.35
C ASN A 524 -3.43 18.47 -14.61
N ASP A 525 -2.10 18.38 -14.66
CA ASP A 525 -1.40 17.11 -14.84
C ASP A 525 -1.22 16.40 -13.48
N GLY A 526 -1.03 15.09 -13.52
CA GLY A 526 -0.79 14.26 -12.33
C GLY A 526 -2.04 13.84 -11.56
N PHE A 527 -3.22 14.32 -11.96
CA PHE A 527 -4.52 13.90 -11.41
C PHE A 527 -5.07 12.69 -12.16
N THR A 528 -5.98 11.96 -11.52
CA THR A 528 -6.66 10.80 -12.13
C THR A 528 -7.23 11.14 -13.50
N THR A 529 -6.91 10.31 -14.50
CA THR A 529 -7.37 10.45 -15.87
C THR A 529 -8.48 9.43 -16.17
N ALA A 530 -9.26 9.69 -17.23
CA ALA A 530 -10.33 8.79 -17.63
C ALA A 530 -9.81 7.42 -18.10
N ASN A 531 -8.61 7.37 -18.68
CA ASN A 531 -7.94 6.14 -19.06
C ASN A 531 -6.54 6.15 -18.47
N SER A 532 -6.10 5.00 -17.97
CA SER A 532 -4.72 4.77 -17.55
C SER A 532 -4.33 3.33 -17.88
N TRP A 533 -3.09 3.10 -18.30
CA TRP A 533 -2.63 1.76 -18.65
C TRP A 533 -1.12 1.60 -18.48
N GLY A 534 -0.70 0.34 -18.35
CA GLY A 534 0.69 -0.03 -18.22
C GLY A 534 0.90 -1.53 -18.38
N TYR A 535 2.15 -1.94 -18.26
CA TYR A 535 2.52 -3.35 -18.32
C TYR A 535 3.56 -3.71 -17.28
N ARG A 536 3.59 -5.00 -16.94
CA ARG A 536 4.54 -5.65 -16.03
C ARG A 536 5.13 -6.84 -16.75
N GLY A 537 6.39 -7.15 -16.45
CA GLY A 537 7.07 -8.31 -17.02
C GLY A 537 8.04 -8.91 -16.02
N ARG A 538 8.17 -10.23 -16.02
CA ARG A 538 9.17 -10.95 -15.24
C ARG A 538 9.80 -12.05 -16.08
N ALA A 539 11.13 -12.10 -16.07
CA ALA A 539 11.92 -13.14 -16.68
C ALA A 539 12.72 -13.86 -15.58
N ILE A 540 12.69 -15.20 -15.57
CA ILE A 540 13.40 -16.03 -14.59
C ILE A 540 14.15 -17.12 -15.34
N TRP A 541 15.46 -17.16 -15.18
CA TRP A 541 16.30 -18.24 -15.70
C TRP A 541 16.55 -19.26 -14.61
N GLU A 542 16.52 -20.54 -14.94
CA GLU A 542 16.82 -21.62 -14.00
C GLU A 542 18.12 -22.32 -14.38
N TYR A 543 19.11 -22.27 -13.49
CA TYR A 543 20.35 -23.00 -13.61
C TYR A 543 20.40 -24.04 -12.49
N PRO A 544 20.07 -25.30 -12.78
CA PRO A 544 20.11 -26.36 -11.78
C PRO A 544 21.56 -26.77 -11.48
N ASP A 545 21.81 -27.15 -10.22
CA ASP A 545 23.09 -27.71 -9.75
C ASP A 545 24.34 -26.96 -10.26
N VAL A 546 24.37 -25.64 -10.09
CA VAL A 546 25.49 -24.81 -10.55
C VAL A 546 26.76 -25.14 -9.76
N PHE A 547 26.63 -25.34 -8.46
CA PHE A 547 27.71 -25.82 -7.60
C PHE A 547 27.13 -26.52 -6.37
N ALA A 548 27.69 -27.68 -6.01
CA ALA A 548 27.39 -28.39 -4.77
C ALA A 548 25.88 -28.60 -4.49
N GLY A 549 25.04 -28.81 -5.51
CA GLY A 549 23.59 -28.97 -5.37
C GLY A 549 22.79 -27.68 -5.26
N VAL A 550 23.42 -26.50 -5.43
CA VAL A 550 22.75 -25.19 -5.39
C VAL A 550 22.17 -24.85 -6.76
N ASN A 551 20.87 -24.60 -6.79
CA ASN A 551 20.17 -24.07 -7.96
C ASN A 551 20.24 -22.55 -7.92
N LEU A 552 20.56 -21.90 -9.05
CA LEU A 552 20.53 -20.45 -9.18
C LEU A 552 19.41 -20.01 -10.11
N LYS A 553 18.69 -18.96 -9.70
CA LYS A 553 17.58 -18.36 -10.43
C LYS A 553 17.78 -16.86 -10.63
N PRO A 554 18.65 -16.44 -11.57
CA PRO A 554 18.71 -15.04 -11.98
C PRO A 554 17.35 -14.60 -12.50
N ASN A 555 16.93 -13.39 -12.15
CA ASN A 555 15.64 -12.87 -12.58
C ASN A 555 15.64 -11.37 -12.82
N VAL A 556 14.75 -10.93 -13.69
CA VAL A 556 14.50 -9.53 -14.00
C VAL A 556 13.00 -9.28 -13.89
N ALA A 557 12.62 -8.25 -13.13
CA ALA A 557 11.27 -7.72 -13.13
C ALA A 557 11.27 -6.31 -13.72
N TRP A 558 10.26 -6.00 -14.51
CA TRP A 558 10.07 -4.73 -15.18
C TRP A 558 8.65 -4.22 -14.97
N SER A 559 8.52 -2.93 -14.71
CA SER A 559 7.23 -2.23 -14.70
C SER A 559 7.31 -0.93 -15.46
N HIS A 560 6.29 -0.64 -16.26
CA HIS A 560 6.13 0.66 -16.91
C HIS A 560 4.65 1.06 -16.92
N ASP A 561 4.38 2.19 -16.30
CA ASP A 561 3.10 2.88 -16.31
C ASP A 561 3.12 3.84 -17.50
N VAL A 562 2.44 3.50 -18.59
CA VAL A 562 2.70 4.12 -19.89
C VAL A 562 2.00 5.47 -20.01
N SER A 563 0.71 5.52 -19.70
CA SER A 563 -0.06 6.76 -19.77
C SER A 563 -1.23 6.78 -18.79
N GLY A 564 -1.58 7.98 -18.36
CA GLY A 564 -2.67 8.24 -17.43
C GLY A 564 -2.31 7.98 -15.97
N TYR A 565 -3.24 8.36 -15.09
CA TYR A 565 -3.14 8.20 -13.65
C TYR A 565 -4.38 7.47 -13.16
N SER A 566 -4.18 6.32 -12.53
CA SER A 566 -5.28 5.50 -11.98
C SER A 566 -5.96 6.19 -10.80
N PRO A 567 -7.26 5.90 -10.54
CA PRO A 567 -7.95 6.41 -9.36
C PRO A 567 -7.33 5.85 -8.08
N GLY A 568 -7.08 6.72 -7.11
CA GLY A 568 -6.65 6.32 -5.76
C GLY A 568 -7.83 6.11 -4.80
N PRO A 569 -7.58 5.53 -3.62
CA PRO A 569 -6.29 5.04 -3.13
C PRO A 569 -5.90 3.67 -3.71
N GLY A 570 -4.60 3.40 -3.87
CA GLY A 570 -4.11 2.14 -4.43
C GLY A 570 -4.16 2.05 -5.97
N GLY A 571 -4.00 3.17 -6.66
CA GLY A 571 -4.00 3.20 -8.13
C GLY A 571 -2.82 2.44 -8.74
N ASN A 572 -3.06 1.73 -9.85
CA ASN A 572 -2.07 0.88 -10.51
C ASN A 572 -1.03 1.64 -11.34
N PHE A 573 -1.45 2.72 -11.99
CA PHE A 573 -0.65 3.41 -13.02
C PHE A 573 -0.44 4.89 -12.69
N GLU A 574 0.81 5.35 -12.78
CA GLU A 574 1.20 6.77 -12.80
C GLU A 574 2.06 7.05 -14.03
N GLU A 575 1.57 7.90 -14.94
CA GLU A 575 2.18 8.12 -16.25
C GLU A 575 3.70 8.34 -16.22
N GLY A 576 4.40 7.51 -16.99
CA GLY A 576 5.84 7.55 -17.19
C GLY A 576 6.66 6.89 -16.08
N ARG A 577 6.04 6.43 -14.99
CA ARG A 577 6.74 5.74 -13.89
C ARG A 577 7.24 4.38 -14.35
N LYS A 578 8.48 4.07 -14.03
CA LYS A 578 9.15 2.81 -14.35
C LYS A 578 9.86 2.26 -13.13
N ALA A 579 10.03 0.95 -13.12
CA ALA A 579 10.91 0.28 -12.19
C ALA A 579 11.53 -0.95 -12.86
N VAL A 580 12.77 -1.24 -12.48
CA VAL A 580 13.47 -2.46 -12.85
C VAL A 580 14.04 -3.10 -11.59
N SER A 581 13.86 -4.41 -11.45
CA SER A 581 14.49 -5.20 -10.39
C SER A 581 15.35 -6.29 -11.01
N LEU A 582 16.59 -6.38 -10.56
CA LEU A 582 17.55 -7.42 -10.94
C LEU A 582 17.80 -8.28 -9.72
N GLY A 583 17.46 -9.56 -9.82
CA GLY A 583 17.52 -10.52 -8.72
C GLY A 583 18.41 -11.72 -9.03
N LEU A 584 18.97 -12.30 -7.98
CA LEU A 584 19.58 -13.62 -7.98
C LEU A 584 19.06 -14.38 -6.77
N ASP A 585 18.27 -15.42 -7.03
CA ASP A 585 17.83 -16.35 -6.01
C ASP A 585 18.70 -17.60 -6.06
N ALA A 586 18.99 -18.18 -4.89
CA ALA A 586 19.71 -19.43 -4.73
C ALA A 586 18.89 -20.37 -3.83
N GLU A 587 18.85 -21.64 -4.19
CA GLU A 587 18.07 -22.65 -3.50
C GLU A 587 18.91 -23.92 -3.34
N TYR A 588 18.97 -24.45 -2.11
CA TYR A 588 19.70 -25.67 -1.78
C TYR A 588 18.78 -26.69 -1.11
N GLN A 589 18.66 -27.85 -1.75
CA GLN A 589 17.84 -29.00 -1.29
C GLN A 589 16.35 -28.67 -1.04
N ASN A 590 15.81 -27.60 -1.65
CA ASN A 590 14.46 -27.06 -1.40
C ASN A 590 14.21 -26.62 0.07
N THR A 591 15.24 -26.66 0.91
CA THR A 591 15.19 -26.30 2.34
C THR A 591 15.71 -24.90 2.54
N TYR A 592 16.90 -24.59 2.01
CA TYR A 592 17.57 -23.32 2.25
C TYR A 592 17.45 -22.39 1.04
N THR A 593 17.07 -21.15 1.28
CA THR A 593 16.91 -20.13 0.24
C THR A 593 17.77 -18.93 0.54
N ALA A 594 18.28 -18.28 -0.50
CA ALA A 594 18.90 -16.97 -0.41
C ALA A 594 18.45 -16.12 -1.60
N SER A 595 18.20 -14.83 -1.39
CA SER A 595 17.77 -13.92 -2.43
C SER A 595 18.50 -12.59 -2.28
N LEU A 596 19.10 -12.12 -3.37
CA LEU A 596 19.71 -10.79 -3.48
C LEU A 596 19.04 -10.06 -4.65
N ALA A 597 18.47 -8.89 -4.40
CA ALA A 597 17.84 -8.08 -5.43
C ALA A 597 18.21 -6.60 -5.32
N TYR A 598 18.37 -5.95 -6.47
CA TYR A 598 18.48 -4.51 -6.61
C TYR A 598 17.28 -3.97 -7.39
N THR A 599 16.57 -3.00 -6.83
CA THR A 599 15.44 -2.32 -7.49
C THR A 599 15.76 -0.85 -7.70
N ASN A 600 15.54 -0.38 -8.92
CA ASN A 600 15.66 1.02 -9.31
C ASN A 600 14.32 1.53 -9.84
N PHE A 601 13.90 2.69 -9.32
CA PHE A 601 12.72 3.44 -9.74
C PHE A 601 13.16 4.67 -10.54
N PHE A 602 12.45 4.97 -11.63
CA PHE A 602 12.79 6.13 -12.47
C PHE A 602 11.61 6.56 -13.34
N GLY A 603 11.66 7.81 -13.80
CA GLY A 603 10.57 8.39 -14.59
C GLY A 603 9.31 8.68 -13.75
N GLY A 604 8.29 9.21 -14.41
CA GLY A 604 7.06 9.66 -13.78
C GLY A 604 7.20 11.03 -13.12
N LYS A 605 6.64 12.07 -13.74
CA LYS A 605 6.76 13.47 -13.27
C LYS A 605 6.15 13.69 -11.88
N TYR A 606 5.10 12.94 -11.55
CA TYR A 606 4.37 13.02 -10.29
C TYR A 606 4.57 11.79 -9.40
N SER A 607 5.61 11.00 -9.69
CA SER A 607 6.00 9.85 -8.88
C SER A 607 6.68 10.33 -7.59
N THR A 608 6.34 9.69 -6.47
CA THR A 608 6.97 9.94 -5.15
C THR A 608 7.97 8.86 -4.76
N VAL A 609 8.26 7.92 -5.66
CA VAL A 609 9.14 6.76 -5.39
C VAL A 609 10.47 6.81 -6.14
N ASP A 610 10.76 7.90 -6.86
CA ASP A 610 11.96 8.03 -7.70
C ASP A 610 13.29 8.04 -6.93
N ASP A 611 13.25 8.28 -5.61
CA ASP A 611 14.40 8.21 -4.71
C ASP A 611 14.35 7.00 -3.76
N ARG A 612 13.53 5.99 -4.07
CA ARG A 612 13.33 4.78 -3.25
C ARG A 612 14.13 3.57 -3.73
N ASP A 613 15.21 3.78 -4.49
CA ASP A 613 16.08 2.69 -4.93
C ASP A 613 16.67 1.93 -3.74
N PHE A 614 16.76 0.61 -3.86
CA PHE A 614 17.25 -0.23 -2.78
C PHE A 614 17.89 -1.54 -3.24
N ILE A 615 18.71 -2.10 -2.34
CA ILE A 615 19.17 -3.49 -2.36
C ILE A 615 18.48 -4.23 -1.21
N ALA A 616 18.01 -5.45 -1.46
CA ALA A 616 17.48 -6.36 -0.45
C ALA A 616 18.25 -7.69 -0.48
N LEU A 617 18.60 -8.20 0.70
CA LEU A 617 19.18 -9.52 0.90
C LEU A 617 18.29 -10.27 1.88
N SER A 618 17.96 -11.53 1.58
CA SER A 618 17.28 -12.43 2.51
C SER A 618 17.85 -13.84 2.43
N VAL A 619 17.82 -14.54 3.56
CA VAL A 619 18.17 -15.95 3.68
C VAL A 619 17.09 -16.63 4.51
N GLY A 620 16.59 -17.77 4.03
CA GLY A 620 15.51 -18.50 4.65
C GLY A 620 15.76 -20.00 4.75
N ALA A 621 14.96 -20.65 5.58
CA ALA A 621 14.89 -22.09 5.74
C ALA A 621 13.41 -22.52 5.85
N ASN A 622 13.03 -23.49 5.02
CA ASN A 622 11.71 -24.11 5.01
C ASN A 622 11.82 -25.55 5.50
N PHE A 623 10.91 -25.94 6.38
CA PHE A 623 10.82 -27.24 7.00
C PHE A 623 9.47 -27.43 7.64
#